data_AF-A0A2G4SND8-F1
#
_entry.id   AF-A0A2G4SND8-F1
#
_cell.length_a   1.000
_cell.length_b   1.000
_cell.length_c   1.000
_cell.angle_alpha   90.00
_cell.angle_beta   90.00
_cell.angle_gamma   90.00
#
_symmetry.space_group_name_H-M   'P 1'
#
loop_
_entity.id
_entity.type
_entity.pdbx_description
1 polymer ?
#
loop_
_entity_poly.entity_id
_entity_poly.type
_entity_poly.pdbx_seq_one_letter_code
_entity_poly.pdbx_strand_id
1 'polypeptide(L)'
;MTEEEEALDSQIFEEEQDLFFDEDSEEEQEEELKESVQQESEESFRRRLAGPSTNKAGLGSVDKDKVNKIIYEASKGSAFFENEKKKDEMVTKRINAILKKYDTIKDQDLSFEKRIVDSMIQDLEARRDLTQCICHIDMDAFYASVEELENPELKTQPMAVGSMSMLCTSNYEARKYGVRSAMPGFIAIKLCPQLKMIPLNFAKYRAASSKVRAVFAKYDPRFLPLSLDEAYLNLTEYLKKEPDLTPDELVQQIRREIFESTQLTASAGIACNKFLAKVCSDINKPNGQYYLPIDKTRVMEFVKKLKVRQIPGVGRVTERVLEALGVHTCNDIYAKRAILYKLLSPAHFQFLLKSCLGLGTTIFDTESERKSVGVERTFSPISDPNQLYQKLHELCQALERDVEKAGVMGRNVGIKLKFASFEMRIRSKTLPTYTWSAKDIEKIAKKLLAKEMPMNLRLMGVRLANLKPRGSEDESVLKV
;
A
#
# COMPACT_ATOMS: atom_id res chain seq x y z
N MET A 1 22.38 33.10 -63.44
CA MET A 1 22.23 34.50 -63.84
C MET A 1 21.04 34.54 -64.77
N THR A 2 19.93 35.19 -64.47
CA THR A 2 19.55 36.12 -63.42
C THR A 2 18.02 36.17 -63.49
N GLU A 3 17.41 36.59 -62.39
CA GLU A 3 16.12 37.27 -62.28
C GLU A 3 15.50 37.76 -63.60
N GLU A 4 14.29 37.29 -63.93
CA GLU A 4 13.15 38.05 -64.50
C GLU A 4 12.11 37.05 -65.05
N GLU A 5 11.07 36.79 -64.27
CA GLU A 5 9.68 36.60 -64.76
C GLU A 5 8.73 36.64 -63.55
N GLU A 6 8.69 37.81 -62.93
CA GLU A 6 7.52 38.33 -62.24
C GLU A 6 6.61 39.00 -63.28
N ALA A 7 5.30 38.99 -62.99
CA ALA A 7 4.22 39.80 -63.57
C ALA A 7 3.38 39.20 -64.72
N LEU A 8 2.42 38.36 -64.33
CA LEU A 8 1.05 38.32 -64.86
C LEU A 8 0.20 37.49 -63.87
N ASP A 9 -0.04 37.97 -62.66
CA ASP A 9 -1.08 38.90 -62.23
C ASP A 9 -2.46 38.77 -62.90
N SER A 10 -3.46 38.67 -62.01
CA SER A 10 -4.89 39.01 -62.17
C SER A 10 -5.82 38.08 -62.95
N GLN A 11 -6.57 37.28 -62.18
CA GLN A 11 -7.94 36.74 -62.36
C GLN A 11 -7.92 35.31 -61.78
N ILE A 12 -8.12 35.11 -60.49
CA ILE A 12 -9.45 35.05 -59.87
C ILE A 12 -9.29 35.42 -58.38
N PHE A 13 -9.73 36.63 -58.03
CA PHE A 13 -9.99 37.07 -56.67
C PHE A 13 -11.42 37.59 -56.71
N GLU A 14 -12.37 36.82 -56.18
CA GLU A 14 -13.62 37.23 -55.53
C GLU A 14 -14.47 35.98 -55.28
N GLU A 15 -15.05 35.90 -54.08
CA GLU A 15 -15.90 34.83 -53.53
C GLU A 15 -15.18 33.67 -52.80
N GLU A 16 -14.72 33.94 -51.57
CA GLU A 16 -15.05 33.14 -50.37
C GLU A 16 -14.56 33.89 -49.11
N GLN A 17 -15.12 35.07 -48.87
CA GLN A 17 -15.29 35.60 -47.51
C GLN A 17 -16.59 35.01 -46.97
N ASP A 18 -16.47 34.02 -46.09
CA ASP A 18 -17.32 33.84 -44.89
C ASP A 18 -16.99 32.49 -44.23
N LEU A 19 -15.85 32.45 -43.54
CA LEU A 19 -15.67 31.56 -42.39
C LEU A 19 -15.17 32.44 -41.27
N PHE A 20 -16.13 33.05 -40.57
CA PHE A 20 -15.94 33.54 -39.21
C PHE A 20 -15.25 32.42 -38.41
N PHE A 21 -13.96 32.60 -38.13
CA PHE A 21 -13.31 31.89 -37.04
C PHE A 21 -13.79 32.60 -35.77
N ASP A 22 -14.73 31.99 -35.06
CA ASP A 22 -15.21 32.46 -33.76
C ASP A 22 -14.04 32.38 -32.76
N GLU A 23 -13.30 33.49 -32.56
CA GLU A 23 -12.32 33.62 -31.47
C GLU A 23 -12.97 33.35 -30.10
N ASP A 24 -14.26 33.67 -29.95
CA ASP A 24 -15.07 33.34 -28.78
C ASP A 24 -15.16 31.81 -28.53
N SER A 25 -15.13 30.99 -29.59
CA SER A 25 -15.20 29.52 -29.48
C SER A 25 -13.87 28.87 -29.05
N GLU A 26 -12.74 29.50 -29.35
CA GLU A 26 -11.43 29.07 -28.87
C GLU A 26 -11.19 29.51 -27.42
N GLU A 27 -11.64 30.71 -27.03
CA GLU A 27 -11.59 31.17 -25.64
C GLU A 27 -12.52 30.35 -24.73
N GLU A 28 -13.76 30.04 -25.15
CA GLU A 28 -14.68 29.16 -24.43
C GLU A 28 -14.10 27.74 -24.28
N GLN A 29 -13.49 27.18 -25.35
CA GLN A 29 -12.82 25.88 -25.27
C GLN A 29 -11.61 25.91 -24.34
N GLU A 30 -10.81 26.99 -24.35
CA GLU A 30 -9.65 27.12 -23.47
C GLU A 30 -10.06 27.32 -22.00
N GLU A 31 -11.17 28.01 -21.73
CA GLU A 31 -11.77 28.14 -20.40
C GLU A 31 -12.37 26.80 -19.92
N GLU A 32 -13.11 26.07 -20.76
CA GLU A 32 -13.61 24.73 -20.43
C GLU A 32 -12.47 23.71 -20.17
N LEU A 33 -11.38 23.80 -20.93
CA LEU A 33 -10.16 23.02 -20.70
C LEU A 33 -9.47 23.42 -19.38
N LYS A 34 -9.41 24.71 -19.04
CA LYS A 34 -8.86 25.18 -17.76
C LYS A 34 -9.72 24.72 -16.58
N GLU A 35 -11.04 24.82 -16.69
CA GLU A 35 -11.99 24.38 -15.66
C GLU A 35 -11.95 22.87 -15.45
N SER A 36 -11.94 22.07 -16.52
CA SER A 36 -11.88 20.61 -16.44
C SER A 36 -10.56 20.11 -15.82
N VAL A 37 -9.43 20.69 -16.22
CA VAL A 37 -8.11 20.39 -15.62
C VAL A 37 -8.05 20.78 -14.14
N GLN A 38 -8.66 21.92 -13.78
CA GLN A 38 -8.72 22.38 -12.40
C GLN A 38 -9.60 21.46 -11.54
N GLN A 39 -10.76 21.03 -12.05
CA GLN A 39 -11.65 20.08 -11.38
C GLN A 39 -11.00 18.71 -11.18
N GLU A 40 -10.33 18.16 -12.20
CA GLU A 40 -9.63 16.88 -12.12
C GLU A 40 -8.48 16.92 -11.10
N SER A 41 -7.73 18.02 -11.07
CA SER A 41 -6.66 18.29 -10.10
C SER A 41 -7.19 18.38 -8.66
N GLU A 42 -8.35 19.03 -8.46
CA GLU A 42 -8.99 19.07 -7.15
C GLU A 42 -9.48 17.70 -6.70
N GLU A 43 -10.09 16.93 -7.60
CA GLU A 43 -10.60 15.61 -7.29
C GLU A 43 -9.47 14.63 -6.93
N SER A 44 -8.37 14.64 -7.70
CA SER A 44 -7.20 13.81 -7.41
C SER A 44 -6.61 14.11 -6.05
N PHE A 45 -6.53 15.40 -5.70
CA PHE A 45 -6.02 15.83 -4.42
C PHE A 45 -6.95 15.45 -3.25
N ARG A 46 -8.27 15.57 -3.42
CA ARG A 46 -9.26 15.08 -2.42
C ARG A 46 -9.12 13.58 -2.19
N ARG A 47 -9.00 12.76 -3.25
CA ARG A 47 -8.75 11.30 -3.15
C ARG A 47 -7.44 11.00 -2.40
N ARG A 48 -6.41 11.83 -2.58
CA ARG A 48 -5.15 11.72 -1.84
C ARG A 48 -5.31 12.03 -0.35
N LEU A 49 -6.00 13.12 -0.01
CA LEU A 49 -6.26 13.51 1.38
C LEU A 49 -7.13 12.49 2.12
N ALA A 50 -8.04 11.80 1.44
CA ALA A 50 -8.89 10.76 2.02
C ALA A 50 -8.12 9.58 2.65
N GLY A 51 -6.81 9.47 2.39
CA GLY A 51 -5.96 8.45 2.99
C GLY A 51 -6.07 7.06 2.35
N PRO A 52 -5.25 6.09 2.79
CA PRO A 52 -5.06 4.82 2.08
C PRO A 52 -6.19 3.79 2.27
N SER A 53 -7.04 3.95 3.30
CA SER A 53 -7.99 2.93 3.76
C SER A 53 -9.44 3.18 3.31
N THR A 54 -9.65 3.92 2.22
CA THR A 54 -10.99 4.30 1.72
C THR A 54 -11.85 3.13 1.25
N ASN A 55 -11.25 1.99 0.90
CA ASN A 55 -11.94 0.80 0.40
C ASN A 55 -12.03 -0.32 1.45
N LYS A 56 -11.88 -0.02 2.75
CA LYS A 56 -12.03 -1.04 3.79
C LYS A 56 -13.47 -1.57 3.88
N ALA A 57 -13.59 -2.86 4.19
CA ALA A 57 -14.88 -3.49 4.48
C ALA A 57 -15.66 -2.74 5.57
N GLY A 58 -16.97 -2.62 5.41
CA GLY A 58 -17.84 -1.86 6.32
C GLY A 58 -17.95 -0.36 6.01
N LEU A 59 -17.33 0.15 4.94
CA LEU A 59 -17.47 1.54 4.48
C LEU A 59 -18.49 1.72 3.32
N GLY A 60 -19.20 0.66 2.92
CA GLY A 60 -20.02 0.65 1.71
C GLY A 60 -21.20 1.63 1.72
N SER A 61 -21.78 1.89 2.90
CA SER A 61 -22.94 2.77 3.08
C SER A 61 -22.58 4.24 3.34
N VAL A 62 -21.30 4.60 3.28
CA VAL A 62 -20.80 5.92 3.66
C VAL A 62 -20.92 6.89 2.49
N ASP A 63 -21.49 8.07 2.75
CA ASP A 63 -21.38 9.22 1.85
C ASP A 63 -19.91 9.68 1.78
N LYS A 64 -19.22 9.25 0.72
CA LYS A 64 -17.79 9.52 0.52
C LYS A 64 -17.52 11.00 0.33
N ASP A 65 -18.42 11.75 -0.29
CA ASP A 65 -18.22 13.16 -0.59
C ASP A 65 -18.31 14.00 0.68
N LYS A 66 -19.30 13.72 1.52
CA LYS A 66 -19.40 14.33 2.86
C LYS A 66 -18.16 14.05 3.71
N VAL A 67 -17.70 12.79 3.74
CA VAL A 67 -16.50 12.42 4.50
C VAL A 67 -15.25 13.11 3.96
N ASN A 68 -15.08 13.14 2.64
CA ASN A 68 -13.94 13.80 2.00
C ASN A 68 -13.95 15.31 2.23
N LYS A 69 -15.12 15.96 2.22
CA LYS A 69 -15.28 17.37 2.55
C LYS A 69 -14.83 17.68 3.98
N ILE A 70 -15.26 16.90 4.96
CA ILE A 70 -14.85 17.07 6.37
C ILE A 70 -13.33 16.87 6.52
N ILE A 71 -12.76 15.85 5.86
CA ILE A 71 -11.31 15.60 5.87
C ILE A 71 -10.55 16.80 5.28
N TYR A 72 -11.03 17.33 4.15
CA TYR A 72 -10.44 18.47 3.47
C TYR A 72 -10.46 19.71 4.37
N GLU A 73 -11.63 20.09 4.88
CA GLU A 73 -11.81 21.26 5.76
C GLU A 73 -10.99 21.14 7.04
N ALA A 74 -10.94 19.95 7.66
CA ALA A 74 -10.15 19.71 8.85
C ALA A 74 -8.63 19.73 8.60
N SER A 75 -8.19 19.56 7.35
CA SER A 75 -6.78 19.52 6.98
C SER A 75 -6.28 20.83 6.36
N LYS A 76 -7.18 21.66 5.78
CA LYS A 76 -6.85 22.88 5.04
C LYS A 76 -5.95 23.82 5.86
N GLY A 77 -4.91 24.35 5.22
CA GLY A 77 -3.94 25.27 5.84
C GLY A 77 -2.90 24.60 6.77
N SER A 78 -2.98 23.29 6.99
CA SER A 78 -1.97 22.57 7.76
C SER A 78 -0.71 22.27 6.93
N ALA A 79 0.44 22.14 7.59
CA ALA A 79 1.66 21.67 6.94
C ALA A 79 1.51 20.27 6.30
N PHE A 80 0.58 19.44 6.79
CA PHE A 80 0.28 18.13 6.20
C PHE A 80 -0.37 18.30 4.83
N PHE A 81 -1.37 19.18 4.75
CA PHE A 81 -2.13 19.47 3.56
C PHE A 81 -1.24 20.00 2.45
N GLU A 82 -0.38 20.98 2.75
CA GLU A 82 0.57 21.53 1.78
C GLU A 82 1.56 20.48 1.27
N ASN A 83 2.05 19.61 2.14
CA ASN A 83 2.92 18.51 1.73
C ASN A 83 2.19 17.46 0.88
N GLU A 84 0.94 17.13 1.19
CA GLU A 84 0.16 16.22 0.34
C GLU A 84 -0.16 16.86 -1.02
N LYS A 85 -0.39 18.17 -1.07
CA LYS A 85 -0.57 18.91 -2.33
C LYS A 85 0.67 18.79 -3.21
N LYS A 86 1.85 19.10 -2.65
CA LYS A 86 3.14 18.93 -3.35
C LYS A 86 3.36 17.52 -3.87
N LYS A 87 3.01 16.49 -3.07
CA LYS A 87 3.14 15.10 -3.53
C LYS A 87 2.13 14.73 -4.61
N ASP A 88 0.94 15.32 -4.59
CA ASP A 88 -0.05 15.12 -5.64
C ASP A 88 0.45 15.72 -6.96
N GLU A 89 0.94 16.96 -6.92
CA GLU A 89 1.57 17.63 -8.06
C GLU A 89 2.75 16.83 -8.63
N MET A 90 3.60 16.23 -7.79
CA MET A 90 4.68 15.34 -8.24
C MET A 90 4.15 14.10 -8.97
N VAL A 91 3.05 13.52 -8.49
CA VAL A 91 2.41 12.37 -9.16
C VAL A 91 1.79 12.82 -10.48
N THR A 92 1.11 13.96 -10.52
CA THR A 92 0.56 14.55 -11.76
C THR A 92 1.66 14.78 -12.80
N LYS A 93 2.80 15.39 -12.41
CA LYS A 93 3.95 15.58 -13.31
C LYS A 93 4.47 14.26 -13.87
N ARG A 94 4.54 13.22 -13.03
CA ARG A 94 4.95 11.87 -13.47
C ARG A 94 3.93 11.26 -14.45
N ILE A 95 2.64 11.43 -14.20
CA ILE A 95 1.57 10.96 -15.09
C ILE A 95 1.69 11.66 -16.44
N ASN A 96 1.80 12.99 -16.46
CA ASN A 96 1.94 13.76 -17.71
C ASN A 96 3.18 13.34 -18.52
N ALA A 97 4.30 13.04 -17.84
CA ALA A 97 5.49 12.50 -18.51
C ALA A 97 5.26 11.11 -19.12
N ILE A 98 4.44 10.27 -18.50
CA ILE A 98 4.05 8.96 -19.04
C ILE A 98 3.07 9.14 -20.21
N LEU A 99 2.08 10.03 -20.08
CA LEU A 99 1.11 10.33 -21.13
C LEU A 99 1.79 10.89 -22.39
N LYS A 100 2.74 11.81 -22.23
CA LYS A 100 3.54 12.30 -23.35
C LYS A 100 4.26 11.17 -24.10
N LYS A 101 4.78 10.17 -23.37
CA LYS A 101 5.37 8.98 -24.00
C LYS A 101 4.30 8.10 -24.65
N TYR A 102 3.15 7.94 -24.01
CA TYR A 102 2.01 7.20 -24.54
C TYR A 102 1.55 7.79 -25.88
N ASP A 103 1.39 9.11 -25.98
CA ASP A 103 0.98 9.79 -27.21
C ASP A 103 1.93 9.56 -28.37
N THR A 104 3.24 9.43 -28.10
CA THR A 104 4.22 9.12 -29.14
C THR A 104 4.15 7.69 -29.68
N ILE A 105 3.57 6.74 -28.92
CA ILE A 105 3.59 5.31 -29.25
C ILE A 105 2.21 4.67 -29.44
N LYS A 106 1.12 5.34 -29.06
CA LYS A 106 -0.24 4.76 -29.02
C LYS A 106 -0.73 4.30 -30.40
N ASP A 107 -0.30 5.01 -31.46
CA ASP A 107 -0.69 4.74 -32.85
C ASP A 107 0.41 4.00 -33.64
N GLN A 108 1.52 3.62 -32.99
CA GLN A 108 2.58 2.83 -33.62
C GLN A 108 2.19 1.36 -33.74
N ASP A 109 2.75 0.65 -34.72
CA ASP A 109 2.66 -0.80 -34.74
C ASP A 109 3.50 -1.42 -33.62
N LEU A 110 2.82 -1.97 -32.62
CA LEU A 110 3.42 -2.65 -31.47
C LEU A 110 3.36 -4.18 -31.60
N SER A 111 3.26 -4.70 -32.84
CA SER A 111 3.21 -6.14 -33.11
C SER A 111 4.43 -6.89 -32.57
N PHE A 112 5.62 -6.29 -32.64
CA PHE A 112 6.85 -6.85 -32.11
C PHE A 112 6.81 -6.98 -30.58
N GLU A 113 6.45 -5.91 -29.87
CA GLU A 113 6.30 -5.91 -28.42
C GLU A 113 5.22 -6.87 -27.97
N LYS A 114 4.11 -6.94 -28.72
CA LYS A 114 3.04 -7.89 -28.46
C LYS A 114 3.56 -9.32 -28.54
N ARG A 115 4.37 -9.68 -29.54
CA ARG A 115 5.01 -11.01 -29.64
C ARG A 115 5.94 -11.30 -28.47
N ILE A 116 6.73 -10.33 -28.02
CA ILE A 116 7.58 -10.48 -26.83
C ILE A 116 6.71 -10.80 -25.61
N VAL A 117 5.68 -10.00 -25.37
CA VAL A 117 4.80 -10.17 -24.21
C VAL A 117 4.01 -11.48 -24.30
N ASP A 118 3.55 -11.86 -25.49
CA ASP A 118 2.82 -13.11 -25.69
C ASP A 118 3.73 -14.33 -25.42
N SER A 119 5.02 -14.26 -25.77
CA SER A 119 6.03 -15.26 -25.37
C SER A 119 6.21 -15.30 -23.84
N MET A 120 6.31 -14.14 -23.18
CA MET A 120 6.34 -14.08 -21.71
C MET A 120 5.08 -14.69 -21.07
N ILE A 121 3.91 -14.48 -21.67
CA ILE A 121 2.64 -15.08 -21.20
C ILE A 121 2.69 -16.59 -21.34
N GLN A 122 3.16 -17.11 -22.48
CA GLN A 122 3.31 -18.57 -22.69
C GLN A 122 4.22 -19.18 -21.64
N ASP A 123 5.37 -18.56 -21.36
CA ASP A 123 6.31 -19.01 -20.33
C ASP A 123 5.69 -19.01 -18.92
N LEU A 124 4.92 -17.97 -18.60
CA LEU A 124 4.24 -17.84 -17.31
C LEU A 124 3.11 -18.87 -17.16
N GLU A 125 2.32 -19.09 -18.21
CA GLU A 125 1.23 -20.07 -18.23
C GLU A 125 1.75 -21.51 -18.18
N ALA A 126 2.88 -21.82 -18.82
CA ALA A 126 3.52 -23.12 -18.76
C ALA A 126 3.97 -23.49 -17.33
N ARG A 127 4.19 -22.50 -16.47
CA ARG A 127 4.58 -22.65 -15.06
C ARG A 127 3.43 -22.41 -14.10
N ARG A 128 2.18 -22.31 -14.58
CA ARG A 128 1.02 -22.14 -13.73
C ARG A 128 0.85 -23.36 -12.83
N ASP A 129 0.87 -23.12 -11.53
CA ASP A 129 0.62 -24.14 -10.53
C ASP A 129 -0.80 -23.97 -9.96
N LEU A 130 -1.63 -24.99 -10.18
CA LEU A 130 -2.98 -25.13 -9.61
C LEU A 130 -3.06 -26.34 -8.67
N THR A 131 -1.93 -26.87 -8.22
CA THR A 131 -1.90 -28.05 -7.34
C THR A 131 -2.08 -27.69 -5.87
N GLN A 132 -1.97 -26.40 -5.54
CA GLN A 132 -2.00 -25.90 -4.17
C GLN A 132 -3.36 -25.32 -3.81
N CYS A 133 -3.82 -25.57 -2.58
CA CYS A 133 -4.96 -24.92 -1.95
C CYS A 133 -4.45 -23.95 -0.87
N ILE A 134 -4.44 -22.66 -1.20
CA ILE A 134 -3.94 -21.60 -0.33
C ILE A 134 -5.11 -20.87 0.32
N CYS A 135 -5.07 -20.74 1.63
CA CYS A 135 -6.01 -19.96 2.41
C CYS A 135 -5.33 -18.71 2.96
N HIS A 136 -5.96 -17.54 2.80
CA HIS A 136 -5.62 -16.33 3.54
C HIS A 136 -6.68 -16.10 4.60
N ILE A 137 -6.28 -15.96 5.85
CA ILE A 137 -7.18 -15.67 6.98
C ILE A 137 -6.82 -14.30 7.53
N ASP A 138 -7.84 -13.46 7.77
CA ASP A 138 -7.71 -12.08 8.24
C ASP A 138 -8.79 -11.80 9.29
N MET A 139 -8.37 -11.55 10.54
CA MET A 139 -9.28 -11.30 11.67
C MET A 139 -10.07 -10.00 11.47
N ASP A 140 -11.37 -10.04 11.73
CA ASP A 140 -12.23 -8.89 11.45
C ASP A 140 -12.07 -7.79 12.49
N ALA A 141 -11.67 -6.60 12.04
CA ALA A 141 -11.44 -5.42 12.88
C ALA A 141 -10.57 -5.69 14.13
N PHE A 142 -9.57 -6.58 14.01
CA PHE A 142 -8.88 -7.27 15.11
C PHE A 142 -8.74 -6.50 16.43
N TYR A 143 -7.99 -5.40 16.48
CA TYR A 143 -7.78 -4.69 17.75
C TYR A 143 -9.08 -4.16 18.36
N ALA A 144 -10.02 -3.67 17.55
CA ALA A 144 -11.30 -3.22 18.06
C ALA A 144 -12.12 -4.39 18.62
N SER A 145 -12.17 -5.50 17.89
CA SER A 145 -12.88 -6.72 18.32
C SER A 145 -12.28 -7.32 19.60
N VAL A 146 -10.96 -7.21 19.81
CA VAL A 146 -10.30 -7.62 21.07
C VAL A 146 -10.75 -6.76 22.25
N GLU A 147 -10.85 -5.43 22.08
CA GLU A 147 -11.33 -4.56 23.17
C GLU A 147 -12.83 -4.75 23.44
N GLU A 148 -13.62 -5.12 22.43
CA GLU A 148 -15.04 -5.48 22.56
C GLU A 148 -15.28 -6.77 23.38
N LEU A 149 -14.27 -7.63 23.55
CA LEU A 149 -14.40 -8.83 24.38
C LEU A 149 -14.50 -8.50 25.87
N GLU A 150 -13.69 -7.56 26.34
CA GLU A 150 -13.66 -7.15 27.75
C GLU A 150 -14.72 -6.09 28.07
N ASN A 151 -15.17 -5.34 27.07
CA ASN A 151 -16.24 -4.35 27.21
C ASN A 151 -17.33 -4.55 26.14
N PRO A 152 -18.32 -5.44 26.39
CA PRO A 152 -19.36 -5.78 25.42
C PRO A 152 -20.21 -4.59 24.95
N GLU A 153 -20.33 -3.52 25.75
CA GLU A 153 -21.09 -2.32 25.35
C GLU A 153 -20.50 -1.68 24.09
N LEU A 154 -19.19 -1.82 23.85
CA LEU A 154 -18.49 -1.26 22.70
C LEU A 154 -18.97 -1.85 21.36
N LYS A 155 -19.57 -3.05 21.35
CA LYS A 155 -20.08 -3.68 20.12
C LYS A 155 -21.19 -2.87 19.44
N THR A 156 -21.94 -2.11 20.23
CA THR A 156 -23.08 -1.31 19.74
C THR A 156 -22.74 0.17 19.59
N GLN A 157 -21.51 0.57 19.91
CA GLN A 157 -21.08 1.96 19.93
C GLN A 157 -19.93 2.18 18.95
N PRO A 158 -19.88 3.32 18.25
CA PRO A 158 -18.75 3.62 17.38
C PRO A 158 -17.49 3.79 18.24
N MET A 159 -16.47 2.96 17.99
CA MET A 159 -15.19 3.06 18.68
C MET A 159 -14.02 2.90 17.71
N ALA A 160 -12.86 3.44 18.11
CA ALA A 160 -11.61 3.26 17.40
C ALA A 160 -10.45 3.06 18.37
N VAL A 161 -9.49 2.22 17.95
CA VAL A 161 -8.27 1.97 18.70
C VAL A 161 -7.15 2.85 18.15
N GLY A 162 -6.53 3.65 19.01
CA GLY A 162 -5.44 4.54 18.63
C GLY A 162 -5.34 5.75 19.55
N SER A 163 -5.10 6.91 18.96
CA SER A 163 -5.06 8.20 19.67
C SER A 163 -5.61 9.32 18.80
N MET A 164 -5.72 10.52 19.37
CA MET A 164 -6.06 11.73 18.61
C MET A 164 -5.13 11.98 17.42
N SER A 165 -3.88 11.53 17.50
CA SER A 165 -2.90 11.67 16.43
C SER A 165 -3.13 10.68 15.28
N MET A 166 -3.49 9.43 15.58
CA MET A 166 -3.65 8.39 14.57
C MET A 166 -4.45 7.20 15.09
N LEU A 167 -5.37 6.71 14.25
CA LEU A 167 -6.12 5.48 14.47
C LEU A 167 -5.43 4.27 13.84
N CYS A 168 -5.33 3.18 14.61
CA CYS A 168 -4.86 1.88 14.11
C CYS A 168 -5.99 1.10 13.45
N THR A 169 -7.18 1.10 14.06
CA THR A 169 -8.39 0.49 13.48
C THR A 169 -9.64 1.11 14.11
N SER A 170 -10.79 0.76 13.55
CA SER A 170 -12.13 1.11 14.03
C SER A 170 -13.04 -0.11 13.90
N ASN A 171 -14.02 -0.22 14.80
CA ASN A 171 -15.06 -1.23 14.69
C ASN A 171 -16.03 -0.92 13.54
N TYR A 172 -16.88 -1.89 13.20
CA TYR A 172 -17.81 -1.75 12.08
C TYR A 172 -18.86 -0.64 12.31
N GLU A 173 -19.25 -0.38 13.56
CA GLU A 173 -20.15 0.73 13.90
C GLU A 173 -19.52 2.10 13.58
N ALA A 174 -18.26 2.32 13.92
CA ALA A 174 -17.56 3.56 13.57
C ALA A 174 -17.32 3.70 12.05
N ARG A 175 -17.14 2.58 11.32
CA ARG A 175 -16.97 2.61 9.86
C ARG A 175 -18.19 3.14 9.12
N LYS A 176 -19.40 3.00 9.66
CA LYS A 176 -20.63 3.60 9.09
C LYS A 176 -20.56 5.14 9.00
N TYR A 177 -19.68 5.77 9.78
CA TYR A 177 -19.42 7.22 9.75
C TYR A 177 -18.20 7.58 8.89
N GLY A 178 -17.56 6.60 8.25
CA GLY A 178 -16.31 6.79 7.50
C GLY A 178 -15.04 6.71 8.34
N VAL A 179 -15.13 6.48 9.66
CA VAL A 179 -13.96 6.35 10.55
C VAL A 179 -13.20 5.07 10.23
N ARG A 180 -11.89 5.18 9.98
CA ARG A 180 -11.05 4.09 9.46
C ARG A 180 -9.60 4.18 9.93
N SER A 181 -8.86 3.08 9.76
CA SER A 181 -7.41 3.03 10.03
C SER A 181 -6.65 4.08 9.23
N ALA A 182 -5.50 4.52 9.77
CA ALA A 182 -4.65 5.56 9.19
C ALA A 182 -5.30 6.95 9.05
N MET A 183 -6.43 7.18 9.73
CA MET A 183 -7.05 8.49 9.90
C MET A 183 -6.60 9.11 11.24
N PRO A 184 -6.33 10.42 11.32
CA PRO A 184 -6.12 11.10 12.59
C PRO A 184 -7.38 11.07 13.47
N GLY A 185 -7.23 10.81 14.76
CA GLY A 185 -8.35 10.72 15.70
C GLY A 185 -9.15 12.03 15.79
N PHE A 186 -8.51 13.20 15.72
CA PHE A 186 -9.22 14.48 15.71
C PHE A 186 -10.14 14.67 14.48
N ILE A 187 -9.79 14.07 13.33
CA ILE A 187 -10.67 14.05 12.15
C ILE A 187 -11.81 13.05 12.37
N ALA A 188 -11.50 11.88 12.94
CA ALA A 188 -12.50 10.87 13.23
C ALA A 188 -13.61 11.38 14.18
N ILE A 189 -13.25 12.18 15.19
CA ILE A 189 -14.22 12.83 16.09
C ILE A 189 -15.12 13.83 15.35
N LYS A 190 -14.58 14.54 14.35
CA LYS A 190 -15.43 15.41 13.49
C LYS A 190 -16.42 14.61 12.64
N LEU A 191 -16.05 13.41 12.21
CA LEU A 191 -16.94 12.50 11.47
C LEU A 191 -17.99 11.84 12.38
N CYS A 192 -17.61 11.54 13.62
CA CYS A 192 -18.44 10.86 14.61
C CYS A 192 -18.15 11.45 16.00
N PRO A 193 -18.90 12.49 16.44
CA PRO A 193 -18.65 13.16 17.72
C PRO A 193 -18.77 12.24 18.94
N GLN A 194 -19.59 11.19 18.84
CA GLN A 194 -19.80 10.17 19.86
C GLN A 194 -18.76 9.03 19.85
N LEU A 195 -17.73 9.10 19.00
CA LEU A 195 -16.71 8.06 18.85
C LEU A 195 -15.92 7.85 20.16
N LYS A 196 -15.91 6.61 20.66
CA LYS A 196 -15.07 6.21 21.78
C LYS A 196 -13.64 5.92 21.32
N MET A 197 -12.67 6.66 21.86
CA MET A 197 -11.25 6.45 21.59
C MET A 197 -10.65 5.48 22.62
N ILE A 198 -10.15 4.34 22.16
CA ILE A 198 -9.55 3.30 23.00
C ILE A 198 -8.03 3.29 22.81
N PRO A 199 -7.22 3.35 23.89
CA PRO A 199 -5.77 3.29 23.77
C PRO A 199 -5.29 1.90 23.34
N LEU A 200 -4.13 1.84 22.70
CA LEU A 200 -3.52 0.59 22.25
C LEU A 200 -3.09 -0.29 23.42
N ASN A 201 -3.42 -1.58 23.37
CA ASN A 201 -2.90 -2.61 24.27
C ASN A 201 -2.27 -3.78 23.50
N PHE A 202 -1.00 -3.64 23.14
CA PHE A 202 -0.29 -4.68 22.38
C PHE A 202 -0.11 -6.00 23.14
N ALA A 203 -0.20 -6.02 24.46
CA ALA A 203 -0.13 -7.27 25.22
C ALA A 203 -1.38 -8.13 24.93
N LYS A 204 -2.58 -7.54 25.00
CA LYS A 204 -3.85 -8.20 24.64
C LYS A 204 -3.83 -8.70 23.20
N TYR A 205 -3.41 -7.85 22.26
CA TYR A 205 -3.43 -8.22 20.84
C TYR A 205 -2.47 -9.36 20.51
N ARG A 206 -1.28 -9.39 21.14
CA ARG A 206 -0.35 -10.51 21.01
C ARG A 206 -0.93 -11.79 21.62
N ALA A 207 -1.55 -11.71 22.80
CA ALA A 207 -2.16 -12.87 23.44
C ALA A 207 -3.30 -13.46 22.59
N ALA A 208 -4.19 -12.62 22.04
CA ALA A 208 -5.24 -13.07 21.12
C ALA A 208 -4.65 -13.69 19.85
N SER A 209 -3.64 -13.04 19.24
CA SER A 209 -2.93 -13.56 18.06
C SER A 209 -2.30 -14.92 18.31
N SER A 210 -1.68 -15.12 19.48
CA SER A 210 -1.10 -16.43 19.86
C SER A 210 -2.14 -17.54 19.90
N LYS A 211 -3.36 -17.28 20.40
CA LYS A 211 -4.47 -18.25 20.38
C LYS A 211 -4.90 -18.59 18.96
N VAL A 212 -5.08 -17.58 18.11
CA VAL A 212 -5.44 -17.77 16.70
C VAL A 212 -4.37 -18.58 15.96
N ARG A 213 -3.09 -18.25 16.16
CA ARG A 213 -1.96 -18.97 15.55
C ARG A 213 -1.85 -20.41 16.02
N ALA A 214 -2.24 -20.71 17.27
CA ALA A 214 -2.31 -22.08 17.75
C ALA A 214 -3.36 -22.91 17.00
N VAL A 215 -4.47 -22.30 16.57
CA VAL A 215 -5.44 -22.94 15.66
C VAL A 215 -4.80 -23.15 14.29
N PHE A 216 -4.18 -22.13 13.70
CA PHE A 216 -3.53 -22.25 12.38
C PHE A 216 -2.52 -23.40 12.31
N ALA A 217 -1.69 -23.56 13.35
CA ALA A 217 -0.66 -24.59 13.41
C ALA A 217 -1.20 -26.03 13.36
N LYS A 218 -2.49 -26.26 13.66
CA LYS A 218 -3.13 -27.57 13.53
C LYS A 218 -3.37 -27.96 12.07
N TYR A 219 -3.61 -26.97 11.22
CA TYR A 219 -3.98 -27.16 9.81
C TYR A 219 -2.78 -26.98 8.87
N ASP A 220 -1.87 -26.07 9.21
CA ASP A 220 -0.59 -25.88 8.53
C ASP A 220 0.49 -25.50 9.56
N PRO A 221 1.35 -26.44 9.98
CA PRO A 221 2.46 -26.16 10.90
C PRO A 221 3.47 -25.15 10.36
N ARG A 222 3.49 -24.91 9.04
CA ARG A 222 4.36 -23.97 8.34
C ARG A 222 3.55 -22.80 7.77
N PHE A 223 2.47 -22.41 8.43
CA PHE A 223 1.72 -21.22 8.05
C PHE A 223 2.63 -19.98 8.07
N LEU A 224 2.34 -19.02 7.18
CA LEU A 224 3.10 -17.78 7.06
C LEU A 224 2.32 -16.61 7.70
N PRO A 225 2.69 -16.17 8.92
CA PRO A 225 2.11 -14.96 9.51
C PRO A 225 2.61 -13.71 8.79
N LEU A 226 1.73 -12.76 8.48
CA LEU A 226 2.14 -11.44 7.97
C LEU A 226 2.05 -10.35 9.05
N SER A 227 1.03 -10.43 9.90
CA SER A 227 0.76 -9.50 11.00
C SER A 227 0.28 -10.26 12.24
N LEU A 228 -0.26 -9.55 13.24
CA LEU A 228 -0.93 -10.20 14.38
C LEU A 228 -2.28 -10.82 13.99
N ASP A 229 -2.93 -10.30 12.96
CA ASP A 229 -4.29 -10.63 12.55
C ASP A 229 -4.41 -11.36 11.21
N GLU A 230 -3.32 -11.52 10.45
CA GLU A 230 -3.40 -12.16 9.13
C GLU A 230 -2.28 -13.18 8.89
N ALA A 231 -2.63 -14.25 8.18
CA ALA A 231 -1.72 -15.33 7.82
C ALA A 231 -2.14 -16.03 6.52
N TYR A 232 -1.17 -16.65 5.85
CA TYR A 232 -1.43 -17.65 4.81
C TYR A 232 -1.22 -19.05 5.35
N LEU A 233 -2.12 -19.96 4.99
CA LEU A 233 -2.01 -21.38 5.24
C LEU A 233 -2.00 -22.11 3.89
N ASN A 234 -1.16 -23.12 3.76
CA ASN A 234 -1.21 -24.07 2.65
C ASN A 234 -1.95 -25.34 3.11
N LEU A 235 -3.23 -25.45 2.75
CA LEU A 235 -4.12 -26.52 3.20
C LEU A 235 -4.02 -27.80 2.35
N THR A 236 -3.17 -27.79 1.32
CA THR A 236 -3.04 -28.89 0.36
C THR A 236 -2.79 -30.24 1.02
N GLU A 237 -1.82 -30.31 1.94
CA GLU A 237 -1.46 -31.56 2.61
C GLU A 237 -2.50 -32.01 3.63
N TYR A 238 -3.24 -31.07 4.23
CA TYR A 238 -4.34 -31.40 5.12
C TYR A 238 -5.51 -32.02 4.35
N LEU A 239 -5.91 -31.40 3.23
CA LEU A 239 -7.00 -31.87 2.37
C LEU A 239 -6.69 -33.24 1.72
N LYS A 240 -5.42 -33.56 1.45
CA LYS A 240 -5.03 -34.90 0.99
C LYS A 240 -5.28 -36.00 2.03
N LYS A 241 -5.19 -35.67 3.32
CA LYS A 241 -5.43 -36.61 4.42
C LYS A 241 -6.92 -36.75 4.76
N GLU A 242 -7.70 -35.72 4.46
CA GLU A 242 -9.14 -35.63 4.72
C GLU A 242 -9.90 -35.43 3.39
N PRO A 243 -9.95 -36.44 2.50
CA PRO A 243 -10.45 -36.28 1.12
C PRO A 243 -11.95 -35.98 1.05
N ASP A 244 -12.70 -36.26 2.11
CA ASP A 244 -14.14 -35.97 2.20
C ASP A 244 -14.45 -34.50 2.49
N LEU A 245 -13.44 -33.71 2.91
CA LEU A 245 -13.59 -32.28 3.15
C LEU A 245 -13.32 -31.48 1.89
N THR A 246 -14.26 -30.63 1.50
CA THR A 246 -13.98 -29.58 0.52
C THR A 246 -13.12 -28.47 1.14
N PRO A 247 -12.36 -27.71 0.33
CA PRO A 247 -11.62 -26.55 0.83
C PRO A 247 -12.49 -25.54 1.60
N ASP A 248 -13.75 -25.36 1.17
CA ASP A 248 -14.68 -24.42 1.80
C ASP A 248 -15.12 -24.90 3.19
N GLU A 249 -15.48 -26.17 3.34
CA GLU A 249 -15.85 -26.78 4.63
C GLU A 249 -14.69 -26.76 5.62
N LEU A 250 -13.48 -27.10 5.18
CA LEU A 250 -12.29 -27.06 6.03
C LEU A 250 -12.06 -25.65 6.59
N VAL A 251 -12.19 -24.62 5.76
CA VAL A 251 -11.97 -23.23 6.18
C VAL A 251 -13.10 -22.71 7.06
N GLN A 252 -14.33 -23.18 6.84
CA GLN A 252 -15.45 -22.92 7.75
C GLN A 252 -15.16 -23.52 9.14
N GLN A 253 -14.61 -24.74 9.19
CA GLN A 253 -14.18 -25.37 10.43
C GLN A 253 -13.07 -24.57 11.13
N ILE A 254 -12.04 -24.13 10.40
CA ILE A 254 -10.95 -23.30 10.95
C ILE A 254 -11.53 -22.02 11.58
N ARG A 255 -12.43 -21.33 10.87
CA ARG A 255 -13.06 -20.09 11.36
C ARG A 255 -13.92 -20.33 12.60
N ARG A 256 -14.65 -21.46 12.64
CA ARG A 256 -15.42 -21.87 13.83
C ARG A 256 -14.51 -22.12 15.02
N GLU A 257 -13.42 -22.84 14.84
CA GLU A 257 -12.47 -23.13 15.92
C GLU A 257 -11.75 -21.87 16.45
N ILE A 258 -11.43 -20.92 15.56
CA ILE A 258 -10.95 -19.58 15.95
C ILE A 258 -11.98 -18.90 16.84
N PHE A 259 -13.24 -18.88 16.42
CA PHE A 259 -14.32 -18.27 17.19
C PHE A 259 -14.52 -18.95 18.55
N GLU A 260 -14.57 -20.28 18.61
CA GLU A 260 -14.67 -21.03 19.86
C GLU A 260 -13.51 -20.72 20.82
N SER A 261 -12.29 -20.63 20.30
CA SER A 261 -11.07 -20.41 21.09
C SER A 261 -10.88 -18.95 21.55
N THR A 262 -11.46 -17.99 20.84
CA THR A 262 -11.14 -16.56 21.03
C THR A 262 -12.33 -15.63 21.17
N GLN A 263 -13.53 -16.07 20.78
CA GLN A 263 -14.74 -15.27 20.59
C GLN A 263 -14.57 -14.13 19.57
N LEU A 264 -13.56 -14.22 18.70
CA LEU A 264 -13.29 -13.30 17.61
C LEU A 264 -13.64 -13.95 16.27
N THR A 265 -14.17 -13.16 15.34
CA THR A 265 -14.45 -13.64 13.97
C THR A 265 -13.27 -13.38 13.04
N ALA A 266 -13.16 -14.22 12.03
CA ALA A 266 -12.22 -14.07 10.94
C ALA A 266 -12.93 -14.22 9.60
N SER A 267 -12.40 -13.53 8.60
CA SER A 267 -12.78 -13.78 7.21
C SER A 267 -11.64 -14.47 6.46
N ALA A 268 -12.00 -15.28 5.46
CA ALA A 268 -11.04 -16.12 4.77
C ALA A 268 -11.23 -16.13 3.25
N GLY A 269 -10.13 -16.27 2.52
CA GLY A 269 -10.14 -16.42 1.07
C GLY A 269 -9.35 -17.64 0.66
N ILE A 270 -9.92 -18.42 -0.25
CA ILE A 270 -9.40 -19.74 -0.62
C ILE A 270 -9.18 -19.74 -2.13
N ALA A 271 -7.95 -20.01 -2.57
CA ALA A 271 -7.60 -20.01 -3.98
C ALA A 271 -6.32 -20.81 -4.25
N CYS A 272 -5.89 -20.86 -5.52
CA CYS A 272 -4.69 -21.60 -5.91
C CYS A 272 -3.36 -20.94 -5.50
N ASN A 273 -3.36 -19.66 -5.10
CA ASN A 273 -2.14 -18.92 -4.75
C ASN A 273 -2.42 -17.78 -3.76
N LYS A 274 -1.34 -17.22 -3.17
CA LYS A 274 -1.43 -16.14 -2.17
C LYS A 274 -2.15 -14.89 -2.68
N PHE A 275 -1.92 -14.49 -3.94
CA PHE A 275 -2.53 -13.28 -4.50
C PHE A 275 -4.06 -13.41 -4.50
N LEU A 276 -4.58 -14.47 -5.13
CA LEU A 276 -6.01 -14.69 -5.23
C LEU A 276 -6.64 -14.95 -3.87
N ALA A 277 -5.97 -15.71 -2.99
CA ALA A 277 -6.45 -15.98 -1.64
C ALA A 277 -6.63 -14.68 -0.84
N LYS A 278 -5.67 -13.74 -0.92
CA LYS A 278 -5.79 -12.43 -0.26
C LYS A 278 -6.98 -11.65 -0.77
N VAL A 279 -7.15 -11.57 -2.09
CA VAL A 279 -8.28 -10.86 -2.70
C VAL A 279 -9.61 -11.48 -2.24
N CYS A 280 -9.71 -12.81 -2.27
CA CYS A 280 -10.92 -13.53 -1.86
C CYS A 280 -11.29 -13.27 -0.39
N SER A 281 -10.30 -13.14 0.50
CA SER A 281 -10.54 -12.93 1.93
C SER A 281 -11.22 -11.60 2.26
N ASP A 282 -11.16 -10.63 1.34
CA ASP A 282 -11.78 -9.31 1.53
C ASP A 282 -13.21 -9.24 0.96
N ILE A 283 -13.66 -10.21 0.14
CA ILE A 283 -14.95 -10.15 -0.58
C ILE A 283 -16.14 -10.21 0.38
N ASN A 284 -16.15 -11.22 1.27
CA ASN A 284 -17.27 -11.50 2.17
C ASN A 284 -16.99 -11.02 3.61
N LYS A 285 -16.16 -9.98 3.79
CA LYS A 285 -15.90 -9.38 5.12
C LYS A 285 -17.11 -8.58 5.61
N PRO A 286 -17.45 -8.62 6.92
CA PRO A 286 -16.88 -9.45 7.99
C PRO A 286 -17.47 -10.85 8.11
N ASN A 287 -16.77 -11.71 8.84
CA ASN A 287 -17.16 -13.06 9.23
C ASN A 287 -17.72 -13.91 8.06
N GLY A 288 -17.06 -13.82 6.91
CA GLY A 288 -17.40 -14.60 5.73
C GLY A 288 -16.17 -15.22 5.08
N GLN A 289 -16.40 -16.09 4.11
CA GLN A 289 -15.33 -16.65 3.31
C GLN A 289 -15.70 -16.66 1.83
N TYR A 290 -14.70 -16.70 0.97
CA TYR A 290 -14.89 -16.85 -0.46
C TYR A 290 -13.93 -17.90 -1.01
N TYR A 291 -14.49 -18.95 -1.61
CA TYR A 291 -13.75 -19.95 -2.35
C TYR A 291 -13.73 -19.61 -3.85
N LEU A 292 -12.54 -19.37 -4.38
CA LEU A 292 -12.30 -19.35 -5.82
C LEU A 292 -11.86 -20.76 -6.25
N PRO A 293 -12.69 -21.50 -7.02
CA PRO A 293 -12.34 -22.83 -7.47
C PRO A 293 -10.97 -22.88 -8.15
N ILE A 294 -10.21 -23.92 -7.81
CA ILE A 294 -8.84 -24.16 -8.31
C ILE A 294 -8.92 -24.72 -9.73
N ASP A 295 -9.39 -23.89 -10.64
CA ASP A 295 -9.56 -24.17 -12.06
C ASP A 295 -9.13 -22.95 -12.87
N LYS A 296 -8.42 -23.20 -13.99
CA LYS A 296 -7.87 -22.11 -14.82
C LYS A 296 -8.99 -21.22 -15.36
N THR A 297 -10.08 -21.80 -15.84
CA THR A 297 -11.19 -21.04 -16.42
C THR A 297 -11.82 -20.13 -15.38
N ARG A 298 -12.13 -20.68 -14.19
CA ARG A 298 -12.69 -19.91 -13.06
C ARG A 298 -11.75 -18.80 -12.59
N VAL A 299 -10.45 -19.07 -12.50
CA VAL A 299 -9.44 -18.06 -12.14
C VAL A 299 -9.44 -16.93 -13.17
N MET A 300 -9.44 -17.23 -14.47
CA MET A 300 -9.41 -16.19 -15.50
C MET A 300 -10.72 -15.39 -15.57
N GLU A 301 -11.88 -16.03 -15.39
CA GLU A 301 -13.18 -15.36 -15.28
C GLU A 301 -13.21 -14.36 -14.12
N PHE A 302 -12.66 -14.77 -12.97
CA PHE A 302 -12.55 -13.92 -11.78
C PHE A 302 -11.60 -12.75 -12.01
N VAL A 303 -10.38 -13.02 -12.47
CA VAL A 303 -9.33 -12.01 -12.59
C VAL A 303 -9.68 -10.95 -13.63
N LYS A 304 -10.30 -11.29 -14.76
CA LYS A 304 -10.70 -10.31 -15.78
C LYS A 304 -11.56 -9.17 -15.21
N LYS A 305 -12.39 -9.45 -14.21
CA LYS A 305 -13.30 -8.47 -13.58
C LYS A 305 -12.64 -7.68 -12.44
N LEU A 306 -11.46 -8.10 -11.99
CA LEU A 306 -10.80 -7.52 -10.83
C LEU A 306 -10.32 -6.10 -11.14
N LYS A 307 -10.69 -5.13 -10.30
CA LYS A 307 -10.17 -3.76 -10.40
C LYS A 307 -8.70 -3.74 -10.01
N VAL A 308 -7.90 -2.91 -10.68
CA VAL A 308 -6.45 -2.83 -10.41
C VAL A 308 -6.15 -2.52 -8.95
N ARG A 309 -6.98 -1.71 -8.29
CA ARG A 309 -6.83 -1.33 -6.88
C ARG A 309 -6.98 -2.47 -5.88
N GLN A 310 -7.63 -3.56 -6.30
CA GLN A 310 -7.82 -4.76 -5.49
C GLN A 310 -6.59 -5.69 -5.55
N ILE A 311 -5.66 -5.46 -6.49
CA ILE A 311 -4.42 -6.24 -6.56
C ILE A 311 -3.51 -5.85 -5.37
N PRO A 312 -3.14 -6.78 -4.47
CA PRO A 312 -2.17 -6.52 -3.42
C PRO A 312 -0.84 -6.02 -4.01
N GLY A 313 -0.43 -4.83 -3.61
CA GLY A 313 0.74 -4.13 -4.17
C GLY A 313 0.38 -2.93 -5.06
N VAL A 314 -0.84 -2.85 -5.57
CA VAL A 314 -1.35 -1.65 -6.27
C VAL A 314 -1.96 -0.68 -5.26
N GLY A 315 -1.17 0.33 -4.90
CA GLY A 315 -1.64 1.48 -4.12
C GLY A 315 -2.21 2.61 -4.99
N ARG A 316 -2.74 3.65 -4.33
CA ARG A 316 -3.39 4.81 -4.98
C ARG A 316 -2.55 5.50 -6.06
N VAL A 317 -1.24 5.54 -5.90
CA VAL A 317 -0.34 6.15 -6.90
C VAL A 317 -0.29 5.31 -8.17
N THR A 318 -0.12 3.99 -8.04
CA THR A 318 -0.12 3.07 -9.18
C THR A 318 -1.49 3.01 -9.83
N GLU A 319 -2.56 2.96 -9.04
CA GLU A 319 -3.95 3.06 -9.52
C GLU A 319 -4.13 4.31 -10.39
N ARG A 320 -3.79 5.51 -9.88
CA ARG A 320 -3.92 6.76 -10.64
C ARG A 320 -3.08 6.78 -11.93
N VAL A 321 -1.87 6.22 -11.92
CA VAL A 321 -1.03 6.09 -13.13
C VAL A 321 -1.68 5.17 -14.17
N LEU A 322 -2.29 4.06 -13.72
CA LEU A 322 -2.98 3.12 -14.62
C LEU A 322 -4.30 3.70 -15.13
N GLU A 323 -5.07 4.38 -14.28
CA GLU A 323 -6.32 5.07 -14.67
C GLU A 323 -6.06 6.13 -15.75
N ALA A 324 -4.99 6.91 -15.63
CA ALA A 324 -4.60 7.86 -16.67
C ALA A 324 -4.29 7.19 -18.02
N LEU A 325 -3.85 5.93 -18.01
CA LEU A 325 -3.66 5.12 -19.22
C LEU A 325 -4.93 4.38 -19.65
N GLY A 326 -6.08 4.66 -19.04
CA GLY A 326 -7.36 3.99 -19.22
C GLY A 326 -7.31 2.50 -18.84
N VAL A 327 -6.60 2.15 -17.77
CA VAL A 327 -6.47 0.79 -17.24
C VAL A 327 -7.14 0.74 -15.86
N HIS A 328 -8.34 0.17 -15.79
CA HIS A 328 -9.13 0.10 -14.55
C HIS A 328 -9.22 -1.32 -13.99
N THR A 329 -9.10 -2.32 -14.87
CA THR A 329 -9.21 -3.75 -14.55
C THR A 329 -7.99 -4.54 -14.99
N CYS A 330 -7.85 -5.76 -14.48
CA CYS A 330 -6.87 -6.72 -14.98
C CYS A 330 -7.07 -7.04 -16.47
N ASN A 331 -8.31 -7.02 -16.98
CA ASN A 331 -8.56 -7.23 -18.40
C ASN A 331 -7.94 -6.10 -19.24
N ASP A 332 -7.99 -4.86 -18.75
CA ASP A 332 -7.36 -3.72 -19.43
C ASP A 332 -5.83 -3.85 -19.45
N ILE A 333 -5.22 -4.37 -18.37
CA ILE A 333 -3.78 -4.69 -18.33
C ILE A 333 -3.44 -5.67 -19.46
N TYR A 334 -4.22 -6.74 -19.61
CA TYR A 334 -4.00 -7.73 -20.66
C TYR A 334 -4.21 -7.13 -22.06
N ALA A 335 -5.26 -6.33 -22.26
CA ALA A 335 -5.55 -5.67 -23.53
C ALA A 335 -4.44 -4.68 -23.94
N LYS A 336 -3.94 -3.88 -23.00
CA LYS A 336 -2.92 -2.84 -23.23
C LYS A 336 -1.48 -3.32 -22.99
N ARG A 337 -1.26 -4.63 -22.87
CA ARG A 337 0.03 -5.22 -22.45
C ARG A 337 1.25 -4.79 -23.26
N ALA A 338 1.11 -4.60 -24.57
CA ALA A 338 2.22 -4.16 -25.44
C ALA A 338 2.63 -2.71 -25.16
N ILE A 339 1.65 -1.81 -25.00
CA ILE A 339 1.88 -0.41 -24.62
C ILE A 339 2.47 -0.33 -23.21
N LEU A 340 1.89 -1.06 -22.25
CA LEU A 340 2.37 -1.08 -20.87
C LEU A 340 3.81 -1.61 -20.75
N TYR A 341 4.20 -2.56 -21.60
CA TYR A 341 5.58 -3.05 -21.68
C TYR A 341 6.58 -1.96 -22.08
N LYS A 342 6.21 -1.04 -22.99
CA LYS A 342 7.05 0.10 -23.38
C LYS A 342 7.11 1.20 -22.32
N LEU A 343 6.00 1.45 -21.61
CA LEU A 343 5.86 2.60 -20.72
C LEU A 343 6.40 2.35 -19.30
N LEU A 344 6.26 1.12 -18.81
CA LEU A 344 6.57 0.79 -17.41
C LEU A 344 7.96 0.19 -17.26
N SER A 345 8.51 0.27 -16.05
CA SER A 345 9.75 -0.44 -15.74
C SER A 345 9.53 -1.96 -15.84
N PRO A 346 10.55 -2.75 -16.22
CA PRO A 346 10.41 -4.20 -16.38
C PRO A 346 9.81 -4.89 -15.14
N ALA A 347 10.26 -4.50 -13.93
CA ALA A 347 9.76 -5.06 -12.68
C ALA A 347 8.27 -4.76 -12.45
N HIS A 348 7.84 -3.52 -12.75
CA HIS A 348 6.44 -3.13 -12.57
C HIS A 348 5.54 -3.81 -13.60
N PHE A 349 5.97 -3.87 -14.87
CA PHE A 349 5.24 -4.57 -15.92
C PHE A 349 5.10 -6.07 -15.61
N GLN A 350 6.18 -6.74 -15.22
CA GLN A 350 6.14 -8.17 -14.86
C GLN A 350 5.18 -8.45 -13.69
N PHE A 351 5.12 -7.56 -12.70
CA PHE A 351 4.15 -7.66 -11.60
C PHE A 351 2.70 -7.57 -12.11
N LEU A 352 2.39 -6.59 -12.97
CA LEU A 352 1.05 -6.43 -13.54
C LEU A 352 0.67 -7.57 -14.48
N LEU A 353 1.60 -8.05 -15.31
CA LEU A 353 1.38 -9.17 -16.21
C LEU A 353 1.06 -10.46 -15.45
N LYS A 354 1.79 -10.77 -14.37
CA LYS A 354 1.45 -11.91 -13.49
C LYS A 354 0.07 -11.73 -12.86
N SER A 355 -0.24 -10.52 -12.40
CA SER A 355 -1.51 -10.22 -11.75
C SER A 355 -2.71 -10.38 -12.69
N CYS A 356 -2.62 -9.93 -13.95
CA CYS A 356 -3.71 -10.07 -14.91
C CYS A 356 -3.93 -11.51 -15.40
N LEU A 357 -2.92 -12.37 -15.24
CA LEU A 357 -3.03 -13.81 -15.45
C LEU A 357 -3.49 -14.56 -14.18
N GLY A 358 -3.72 -13.87 -13.06
CA GLY A 358 -4.09 -14.54 -11.80
C GLY A 358 -2.95 -15.35 -11.18
N LEU A 359 -1.70 -15.07 -11.54
CA LEU A 359 -0.54 -15.79 -11.05
C LEU A 359 -0.03 -15.16 -9.75
N GLY A 360 0.41 -16.02 -8.85
CA GLY A 360 0.97 -15.63 -7.56
C GLY A 360 1.81 -16.74 -6.98
N THR A 361 2.38 -16.49 -5.81
CA THR A 361 3.15 -17.50 -5.07
C THR A 361 2.24 -18.63 -4.59
N THR A 362 2.57 -19.87 -4.94
CA THR A 362 1.86 -21.09 -4.51
C THR A 362 2.59 -21.82 -3.39
N ILE A 363 3.93 -21.74 -3.38
CA ILE A 363 4.79 -22.27 -2.32
C ILE A 363 5.52 -21.10 -1.68
N PHE A 364 5.47 -21.01 -0.35
CA PHE A 364 6.11 -19.93 0.39
C PHE A 364 6.91 -20.49 1.56
N ASP A 365 8.07 -19.89 1.77
CA ASP A 365 8.93 -20.17 2.90
C ASP A 365 8.48 -19.36 4.12
N THR A 366 8.51 -19.99 5.29
CA THR A 366 8.30 -19.36 6.59
C THR A 366 9.55 -18.69 7.12
N GLU A 367 10.72 -19.10 6.66
CA GLU A 367 12.01 -18.61 7.14
C GLU A 367 12.46 -17.40 6.32
N SER A 368 11.91 -16.22 6.62
CA SER A 368 12.44 -14.98 6.05
C SER A 368 13.48 -14.36 6.99
N GLU A 369 14.72 -14.22 6.51
CA GLU A 369 15.72 -13.45 7.24
C GLU A 369 15.33 -11.97 7.33
N ARG A 370 15.39 -11.44 8.55
CA ARG A 370 15.15 -10.01 8.79
C ARG A 370 16.23 -9.18 8.12
N LYS A 371 15.83 -8.18 7.32
CA LYS A 371 16.77 -7.32 6.58
C LYS A 371 17.21 -6.06 7.32
N SER A 372 16.40 -5.60 8.29
CA SER A 372 16.71 -4.44 9.12
C SER A 372 15.93 -4.44 10.43
N VAL A 373 16.47 -3.79 11.46
CA VAL A 373 15.80 -3.42 12.71
C VAL A 373 15.82 -1.90 12.81
N GLY A 374 14.72 -1.27 13.22
CA GLY A 374 14.65 0.18 13.32
C GLY A 374 13.59 0.64 14.30
N VAL A 375 13.86 1.79 14.93
CA VAL A 375 12.96 2.45 15.86
C VAL A 375 12.74 3.88 15.37
N GLU A 376 11.48 4.31 15.31
CA GLU A 376 11.12 5.69 15.03
C GLU A 376 10.05 6.20 15.98
N ARG A 377 10.07 7.51 16.25
CA ARG A 377 9.10 8.19 17.11
C ARG A 377 8.68 9.51 16.49
N THR A 378 7.38 9.76 16.47
CA THR A 378 6.81 11.08 16.18
C THR A 378 6.69 11.87 17.49
N PHE A 379 6.99 13.16 17.44
CA PHE A 379 6.95 14.09 18.58
C PHE A 379 6.50 15.48 18.12
N SER A 380 6.15 16.35 19.08
CA SER A 380 5.92 17.78 18.82
C SER A 380 7.18 18.40 18.21
N PRO A 381 7.08 19.34 17.25
CA PRO A 381 8.25 19.84 16.52
C PRO A 381 9.39 20.32 17.43
N ILE A 382 10.61 19.83 17.18
CA ILE A 382 11.84 20.18 17.91
C ILE A 382 12.82 20.80 16.92
N SER A 383 13.30 22.00 17.23
CA SER A 383 14.38 22.69 16.49
C SER A 383 15.67 22.86 17.30
N ASP A 384 15.61 22.71 18.62
CA ASP A 384 16.78 22.81 19.49
C ASP A 384 17.75 21.64 19.25
N PRO A 385 19.02 21.90 18.88
CA PRO A 385 19.99 20.85 18.60
C PRO A 385 20.22 19.91 19.78
N ASN A 386 20.24 20.41 21.03
CA ASN A 386 20.49 19.58 22.21
C ASN A 386 19.35 18.58 22.42
N GLN A 387 18.09 19.02 22.31
CA GLN A 387 16.92 18.15 22.36
C GLN A 387 16.92 17.12 21.21
N LEU A 388 17.35 17.50 20.01
CA LEU A 388 17.46 16.56 18.89
C LEU A 388 18.52 15.49 19.14
N TYR A 389 19.68 15.85 19.70
CA TYR A 389 20.70 14.88 20.09
C TYR A 389 20.25 13.98 21.25
N GLN A 390 19.52 14.53 22.22
CA GLN A 390 18.92 13.74 23.31
C GLN A 390 17.91 12.72 22.77
N LYS A 391 17.03 13.15 21.85
CA LYS A 391 16.07 12.25 21.20
C LYS A 391 16.77 11.16 20.40
N LEU A 392 17.87 11.49 19.73
CA LEU A 392 18.68 10.51 19.01
C LEU A 392 19.28 9.46 19.95
N HIS A 393 19.80 9.89 21.10
CA HIS A 393 20.34 9.01 22.13
C HIS A 393 19.29 8.00 22.63
N GLU A 394 18.09 8.47 22.97
CA GLU A 394 16.96 7.61 23.37
C GLU A 394 16.60 6.56 22.30
N LEU A 395 16.60 6.96 21.02
CA LEU A 395 16.30 6.06 19.90
C LEU A 395 17.41 5.01 19.69
N CYS A 396 18.68 5.37 19.88
CA CYS A 396 19.79 4.43 19.81
C CYS A 396 19.72 3.38 20.91
N GLN A 397 19.40 3.77 22.15
CA GLN A 397 19.18 2.82 23.25
C GLN A 397 17.99 1.89 23.00
N ALA A 398 16.89 2.43 22.45
CA ALA A 398 15.74 1.61 22.07
C ALA A 398 16.08 0.61 20.96
N LEU A 399 16.86 1.05 19.96
CA LEU A 399 17.30 0.20 18.87
C LEU A 399 18.22 -0.92 19.36
N GLU A 400 19.15 -0.64 20.28
CA GLU A 400 20.03 -1.66 20.87
C GLU A 400 19.22 -2.77 21.53
N ARG A 401 18.20 -2.44 22.34
CA ARG A 401 17.30 -3.44 22.96
C ARG A 401 16.58 -4.31 21.92
N ASP A 402 16.09 -3.70 20.84
CA ASP A 402 15.39 -4.42 19.78
C ASP A 402 16.34 -5.31 18.96
N VAL A 403 17.56 -4.84 18.72
CA VAL A 403 18.63 -5.57 18.03
C VAL A 403 19.13 -6.75 18.89
N GLU A 404 19.29 -6.55 20.19
CA GLU A 404 19.66 -7.59 21.15
C GLU A 404 18.58 -8.67 21.25
N LYS A 405 17.31 -8.27 21.39
CA LYS A 405 16.18 -9.21 21.39
C LYS A 405 16.09 -10.01 20.09
N ALA A 406 16.45 -9.40 18.97
CA ALA A 406 16.49 -10.08 17.67
C ALA A 406 17.74 -10.96 17.48
N GLY A 407 18.75 -10.88 18.35
CA GLY A 407 19.98 -11.67 18.24
C GLY A 407 20.84 -11.31 17.03
N VAL A 408 20.79 -10.07 16.55
CA VAL A 408 21.47 -9.64 15.32
C VAL A 408 22.48 -8.51 15.56
N MET A 409 23.34 -8.30 14.58
CA MET A 409 24.19 -7.12 14.42
C MET A 409 24.09 -6.63 12.98
N GLY A 410 24.49 -5.40 12.70
CA GLY A 410 24.43 -4.85 11.35
C GLY A 410 25.50 -3.81 11.08
N ARG A 411 25.70 -3.50 9.81
CA ARG A 411 26.75 -2.57 9.38
C ARG A 411 26.24 -1.33 8.67
N ASN A 412 24.97 -1.26 8.30
CA ASN A 412 24.38 -0.04 7.75
C ASN A 412 23.57 0.70 8.82
N VAL A 413 24.07 1.83 9.29
CA VAL A 413 23.36 2.73 10.21
C VAL A 413 22.64 3.80 9.40
N GLY A 414 21.34 3.93 9.58
CA GLY A 414 20.50 4.93 8.92
C GLY A 414 19.73 5.78 9.92
N ILE A 415 19.50 7.05 9.55
CA ILE A 415 18.55 7.94 10.21
C ILE A 415 17.41 8.29 9.24
N LYS A 416 16.21 8.41 9.79
CA LYS A 416 15.01 8.89 9.10
C LYS A 416 14.51 10.13 9.82
N LEU A 417 14.40 11.23 9.10
CA LEU A 417 14.01 12.53 9.61
C LEU A 417 12.72 12.96 8.91
N LYS A 418 11.72 13.36 9.67
CA LYS A 418 10.53 14.02 9.14
C LYS A 418 10.48 15.43 9.69
N PHE A 419 10.45 16.40 8.80
CA PHE A 419 10.38 17.82 9.16
C PHE A 419 8.96 18.20 9.61
N ALA A 420 8.83 19.34 10.29
CA ALA A 420 7.53 19.91 10.66
C ALA A 420 6.61 20.08 9.42
N SER A 421 7.22 20.37 8.26
CA SER A 421 6.61 20.41 6.92
C SER A 421 6.17 19.06 6.36
N PHE A 422 6.34 17.94 7.08
CA PHE A 422 6.09 16.56 6.64
C PHE A 422 7.03 16.02 5.55
N GLU A 423 7.96 16.83 5.03
CA GLU A 423 9.05 16.35 4.17
C GLU A 423 9.85 15.28 4.92
N MET A 424 10.24 14.21 4.21
CA MET A 424 11.04 13.12 4.76
C MET A 424 12.42 13.10 4.12
N ARG A 425 13.45 12.94 4.96
CA ARG A 425 14.83 12.67 4.52
C ARG A 425 15.35 11.43 5.19
N ILE A 426 16.08 10.62 4.42
CA ILE A 426 16.74 9.43 4.92
C ILE A 426 18.22 9.57 4.58
N ARG A 427 19.08 9.29 5.55
CA ARG A 427 20.54 9.23 5.39
C ARG A 427 21.04 7.93 5.99
N SER A 428 22.08 7.35 5.41
CA SER A 428 22.71 6.17 5.98
C SER A 428 24.20 6.14 5.69
N LYS A 429 24.90 5.32 6.46
CA LYS A 429 26.31 5.01 6.27
C LYS A 429 26.53 3.52 6.53
N THR A 430 27.18 2.86 5.56
CA THR A 430 27.67 1.49 5.75
C THR A 430 29.07 1.55 6.37
N LEU A 431 29.27 0.72 7.40
CA LEU A 431 30.50 0.55 8.15
C LEU A 431 31.27 -0.67 7.61
N PRO A 432 32.61 -0.69 7.75
CA PRO A 432 33.41 -1.86 7.40
C PRO A 432 33.14 -3.04 8.35
N THR A 433 32.84 -2.75 9.62
CA THR A 433 32.58 -3.72 10.68
C THR A 433 31.11 -3.74 11.10
N TYR A 434 30.67 -4.85 11.67
CA TYR A 434 29.33 -4.96 12.26
C TYR A 434 29.30 -4.31 13.64
N THR A 435 28.17 -3.71 13.97
CA THR A 435 27.88 -3.17 15.30
C THR A 435 26.46 -3.50 15.72
N TRP A 436 26.22 -3.47 17.02
CA TRP A 436 24.90 -3.58 17.64
C TRP A 436 24.75 -2.59 18.81
N SER A 437 25.84 -1.94 19.23
CA SER A 437 25.86 -1.12 20.43
C SER A 437 25.23 0.26 20.19
N ALA A 438 24.47 0.75 21.16
CA ALA A 438 23.89 2.08 21.10
C ALA A 438 24.98 3.15 20.91
N LYS A 439 26.12 2.98 21.58
CA LYS A 439 27.28 3.89 21.53
C LYS A 439 27.83 4.08 20.12
N ASP A 440 28.08 2.98 19.39
CA ASP A 440 28.63 3.04 18.03
C ASP A 440 27.59 3.56 17.03
N ILE A 441 26.35 3.09 17.15
CA ILE A 441 25.24 3.53 16.32
C ILE A 441 25.05 5.05 16.48
N GLU A 442 25.03 5.55 17.73
CA GLU A 442 24.86 6.96 18.04
C GLU A 442 26.01 7.82 17.47
N LYS A 443 27.26 7.36 17.58
CA LYS A 443 28.42 8.06 16.99
C LYS A 443 28.24 8.30 15.50
N ILE A 444 27.71 7.32 14.76
CA ILE A 444 27.46 7.44 13.33
C ILE A 444 26.23 8.29 13.05
N ALA A 445 25.13 8.04 13.77
CA ALA A 445 23.87 8.75 13.59
C ALA A 445 24.01 10.25 13.91
N LYS A 446 24.82 10.63 14.91
CA LYS A 446 25.14 12.04 15.21
C LYS A 446 25.81 12.75 14.04
N LYS A 447 26.76 12.09 13.36
CA LYS A 447 27.42 12.63 12.17
C LYS A 447 26.46 12.78 10.99
N LEU A 448 25.52 11.85 10.84
CA LEU A 448 24.47 11.94 9.81
C LEU A 448 23.50 13.08 10.13
N LEU A 449 23.10 13.23 11.39
CA LEU A 449 22.18 14.28 11.84
C LEU A 449 22.79 15.67 11.71
N ALA A 450 24.07 15.85 12.08
CA ALA A 450 24.77 17.13 12.02
C ALA A 450 24.80 17.74 10.61
N LYS A 451 24.86 16.90 9.56
CA LYS A 451 24.86 17.34 8.16
C LYS A 451 23.54 17.92 7.67
N GLU A 452 22.45 17.71 8.42
CA GLU A 452 21.11 18.18 8.07
C GLU A 452 20.71 19.43 8.87
N MET A 453 21.54 19.89 9.82
CA MET A 453 21.26 21.07 10.64
C MET A 453 21.44 22.38 9.86
N PRO A 454 20.67 23.45 10.18
CA PRO A 454 19.58 23.50 11.15
C PRO A 454 18.29 22.85 10.63
N MET A 455 17.45 22.35 11.54
CA MET A 455 16.23 21.62 11.20
C MET A 455 15.12 21.84 12.22
N ASN A 456 13.88 21.60 11.80
CA ASN A 456 12.71 21.53 12.69
C ASN A 456 11.99 20.19 12.44
N LEU A 457 12.19 19.23 13.33
CA LEU A 457 11.76 17.84 13.14
C LEU A 457 10.53 17.49 13.98
N ARG A 458 9.66 16.65 13.41
CA ARG A 458 8.50 16.05 14.09
C ARG A 458 8.58 14.52 14.19
N LEU A 459 9.53 13.89 13.52
CA LEU A 459 9.84 12.47 13.68
C LEU A 459 11.33 12.26 13.44
N MET A 460 11.90 11.41 14.28
CA MET A 460 13.25 10.88 14.10
C MET A 460 13.19 9.35 14.25
N GLY A 461 13.95 8.66 13.43
CA GLY A 461 14.16 7.23 13.53
C GLY A 461 15.59 6.85 13.25
N VAL A 462 16.02 5.73 13.84
CA VAL A 462 17.33 5.11 13.66
C VAL A 462 17.11 3.67 13.22
N ARG A 463 17.90 3.22 12.24
CA ARG A 463 17.79 1.89 11.65
C ARG A 463 19.16 1.25 11.52
N LEU A 464 19.22 -0.04 11.80
CA LEU A 464 20.34 -0.91 11.50
C LEU A 464 19.93 -1.89 10.38
N ALA A 465 20.72 -2.01 9.33
CA ALA A 465 20.49 -2.90 8.19
C ALA A 465 21.77 -3.62 7.77
N ASN A 466 21.66 -4.51 6.78
CA ASN A 466 22.70 -5.49 6.41
C ASN A 466 23.05 -6.33 7.65
N LEU A 467 22.06 -7.11 8.09
CA LEU A 467 22.12 -7.82 9.36
C LEU A 467 22.88 -9.15 9.22
N LYS A 468 23.48 -9.59 10.33
CA LYS A 468 24.00 -10.93 10.56
C LYS A 468 23.61 -11.41 11.96
N PRO A 469 23.50 -12.73 12.21
CA PRO A 469 23.39 -13.27 13.56
C PRO A 469 24.57 -12.81 14.42
N ARG A 470 24.29 -12.46 15.67
CA ARG A 470 25.32 -12.07 16.63
C ARG A 470 26.15 -13.31 16.98
N GLY A 471 27.48 -13.18 16.98
CA GLY A 471 28.40 -14.30 17.27
C GLY A 471 28.77 -15.17 16.06
N SER A 472 28.36 -14.80 14.84
CA SER A 472 28.93 -15.42 13.63
C SER A 472 30.44 -15.19 13.60
N GLU A 473 31.23 -16.25 13.45
CA GLU A 473 32.70 -16.20 13.30
C GLU A 473 33.07 -15.40 12.04
N ASP A 474 33.26 -14.10 12.22
CA ASP A 474 33.70 -13.20 11.17
C ASP A 474 34.58 -12.13 11.85
N GLU A 475 35.85 -12.04 11.44
CA GLU A 475 36.89 -11.18 12.04
C GLU A 475 36.58 -9.67 11.93
N SER A 476 35.45 -9.31 11.33
CA SER A 476 34.94 -7.95 11.14
C SER A 476 34.05 -7.43 12.30
N VAL A 477 34.10 -8.06 13.47
CA VAL A 477 33.42 -7.58 14.68
C VAL A 477 34.35 -6.70 15.50
N LEU A 478 33.90 -5.49 15.87
CA LEU A 478 34.56 -4.71 16.92
C LEU A 478 34.50 -5.51 18.22
N LYS A 479 35.59 -6.21 18.56
CA LYS A 479 35.81 -6.73 19.90
C LYS A 479 35.93 -5.51 20.82
N VAL A 480 34.95 -5.38 21.71
CA VAL A 480 34.83 -4.30 22.71
C VAL A 480 36.07 -4.26 23.61
#